data_AF-A0A1V2PR25-F1
#
_entry.id   AF-A0A1V2PR25-F1
#
_cell.length_a   1.000
_cell.length_b   1.000
_cell.length_c   1.000
_cell.angle_alpha   90.00
_cell.angle_beta   90.00
_cell.angle_gamma   90.00
#
_symmetry.space_group_name_H-M   'P 1'
#
loop_
_entity.id
_entity.type
_entity.pdbx_description
1 polymer ?
#
loop_
_entity_poly.entity_id
_entity_poly.type
_entity_poly.pdbx_seq_one_letter_code
_entity_poly.pdbx_strand_id
1 'polypeptide(L)'
;MTDAPTEPDPAPESQPTVPAPGHFLPGGDGEPGPSQEAVSRPVRRPQPMGLSKAKPISADEPTQRKGAPLPTEDGQTGFGAPPPAPLPGAPSAPLTGARQRGGSRPVGWNSPSSRRAPQFSDPTPAGPARRLPKPVVITGAVAGIVALAGAALLGYRAMDTFDTVASPLSKPSVKQTEPLPAPPQPTVTVTVQPVPDAVRVKQNGLYKAGKVASVNCAEPKVKPTTEAAALRYYQALLPCLNRAWAPLVRKAGYEFRPPKLQLYAKGQTSCLGEPTDTAFYCGDGETITMRGDQDSKFFRQNPEAGRARAMDTLSHEYAHHVQMLTNILISSGSREGWAKTEAAKLEENRRMELQASCLGAAWLGANKTALGLTGERLRIWEWQTKHTGDEYDPKKKRDHGSRKNMWLWAGTAFKTANPASCNTFVAPAAKVS
;
A
#
# COMPACT_ATOMS: atom_id res chain seq x y z
N MET A 1 37.93 9.65 -89.51
CA MET A 1 38.05 11.10 -89.76
C MET A 1 37.40 11.81 -88.59
N THR A 2 38.07 12.82 -88.04
CA THR A 2 37.51 13.91 -87.18
C THR A 2 36.47 13.57 -86.11
N ASP A 3 36.88 13.65 -84.85
CA ASP A 3 36.01 13.74 -83.67
C ASP A 3 35.25 15.08 -83.58
N ALA A 4 34.09 15.05 -82.89
CA ALA A 4 33.53 16.18 -82.14
C ALA A 4 32.62 15.62 -81.01
N PRO A 5 32.59 16.21 -79.80
CA PRO A 5 31.97 15.60 -78.61
C PRO A 5 30.57 16.15 -78.28
N THR A 6 29.90 15.55 -77.27
CA THR A 6 28.74 16.14 -76.57
C THR A 6 28.72 15.68 -75.10
N GLU A 7 28.39 16.58 -74.19
CA GLU A 7 28.33 16.37 -72.73
C GLU A 7 26.94 15.88 -72.24
N PRO A 8 26.79 15.37 -70.99
CA PRO A 8 25.61 14.62 -70.56
C PRO A 8 24.45 15.47 -70.00
N ASP A 9 23.22 14.96 -70.16
CA ASP A 9 21.99 15.52 -69.60
C ASP A 9 21.81 15.29 -68.07
N PRO A 10 21.03 16.14 -67.38
CA PRO A 10 20.82 16.08 -65.93
C PRO A 10 19.76 15.05 -65.47
N ALA A 11 19.80 14.71 -64.18
CA ALA A 11 18.90 13.72 -63.56
C ALA A 11 17.50 14.29 -63.21
N PRO A 12 16.42 13.48 -63.31
CA PRO A 12 15.06 13.88 -62.92
C PRO A 12 14.76 13.71 -61.41
N GLU A 13 13.85 14.52 -60.90
CA GLU A 13 13.40 14.53 -59.49
C GLU A 13 12.49 13.34 -59.11
N SER A 14 12.40 13.04 -57.81
CA SER A 14 11.53 11.99 -57.25
C SER A 14 10.49 12.54 -56.26
N GLN A 15 9.21 12.24 -56.52
CA GLN A 15 8.09 12.38 -55.57
C GLN A 15 7.21 11.10 -55.60
N PRO A 16 6.12 10.94 -54.81
CA PRO A 16 6.18 10.00 -53.68
C PRO A 16 5.27 8.77 -53.84
N THR A 17 5.67 7.65 -53.24
CA THR A 17 4.92 6.37 -53.34
C THR A 17 3.80 6.24 -52.32
N VAL A 18 2.60 5.85 -52.79
CA VAL A 18 1.45 5.46 -51.96
C VAL A 18 1.30 3.92 -51.98
N PRO A 19 1.21 3.22 -50.83
CA PRO A 19 1.08 1.76 -50.79
C PRO A 19 -0.38 1.27 -50.92
N ALA A 20 -0.57 0.13 -51.58
CA ALA A 20 -1.87 -0.55 -51.76
C ALA A 20 -2.00 -1.82 -50.87
N PRO A 21 -3.22 -2.30 -50.54
CA PRO A 21 -3.43 -3.40 -49.61
C PRO A 21 -3.64 -4.79 -50.25
N GLY A 22 -3.01 -5.82 -49.67
CA GLY A 22 -3.16 -7.26 -49.97
C GLY A 22 -2.00 -8.06 -49.34
N HIS A 23 -2.06 -9.36 -49.01
CA HIS A 23 -3.13 -10.37 -49.08
C HIS A 23 -3.04 -11.32 -47.85
N PHE A 24 -4.08 -12.13 -47.61
CA PHE A 24 -4.04 -13.31 -46.71
C PHE A 24 -3.92 -14.62 -47.54
N LEU A 25 -3.47 -15.72 -46.91
CA LEU A 25 -3.38 -17.06 -47.51
C LEU A 25 -4.05 -18.16 -46.63
N PRO A 26 -4.47 -19.33 -47.18
CA PRO A 26 -5.43 -20.25 -46.52
C PRO A 26 -5.03 -21.75 -46.47
N GLY A 27 -5.93 -22.59 -45.92
CA GLY A 27 -5.91 -24.08 -45.93
C GLY A 27 -5.35 -24.73 -44.65
N GLY A 28 -5.88 -25.82 -44.08
CA GLY A 28 -7.04 -26.71 -44.35
C GLY A 28 -7.34 -27.52 -43.07
N ASP A 29 -8.19 -28.56 -42.93
CA ASP A 29 -9.24 -29.28 -43.71
C ASP A 29 -10.16 -30.00 -42.65
N GLY A 30 -11.23 -30.78 -42.90
CA GLY A 30 -11.87 -31.38 -44.09
C GLY A 30 -13.28 -31.92 -43.72
N GLU A 31 -13.75 -33.05 -44.28
CA GLU A 31 -15.15 -33.57 -44.08
C GLU A 31 -15.22 -35.13 -43.96
N PRO A 32 -16.34 -35.74 -43.49
CA PRO A 32 -17.46 -36.09 -44.39
C PRO A 32 -18.91 -36.05 -43.81
N GLY A 33 -19.93 -35.88 -44.68
CA GLY A 33 -21.36 -36.17 -44.42
C GLY A 33 -21.76 -37.65 -44.60
N PRO A 34 -23.05 -38.06 -44.82
CA PRO A 34 -24.30 -37.29 -45.07
C PRO A 34 -25.29 -37.41 -43.86
N SER A 35 -26.60 -37.09 -43.89
CA SER A 35 -27.59 -36.83 -44.97
C SER A 35 -28.69 -35.81 -44.56
N GLN A 36 -29.56 -35.44 -45.52
CA GLN A 36 -30.57 -34.38 -45.40
C GLN A 36 -31.88 -34.83 -44.72
N GLU A 37 -32.52 -33.90 -44.00
CA GLU A 37 -33.98 -33.68 -44.10
C GLU A 37 -34.30 -32.21 -43.75
N ALA A 38 -35.34 -31.61 -44.35
CA ALA A 38 -35.58 -30.17 -44.28
C ALA A 38 -37.03 -29.83 -43.87
N VAL A 39 -37.20 -29.01 -42.84
CA VAL A 39 -38.52 -28.52 -42.38
C VAL A 39 -38.48 -27.02 -42.10
N SER A 40 -39.21 -26.25 -42.92
CA SER A 40 -39.35 -24.80 -42.80
C SER A 40 -40.13 -24.38 -41.55
N ARG A 41 -39.75 -23.27 -40.89
CA ARG A 41 -40.54 -22.62 -39.84
C ARG A 41 -40.62 -21.10 -40.03
N PRO A 42 -41.83 -20.49 -39.96
CA PRO A 42 -42.01 -19.05 -40.19
C PRO A 42 -41.74 -18.21 -38.93
N VAL A 43 -41.31 -16.97 -39.13
CA VAL A 43 -41.15 -15.95 -38.09
C VAL A 43 -42.52 -15.43 -37.62
N ARG A 44 -42.72 -15.27 -36.30
CA ARG A 44 -43.91 -14.61 -35.72
C ARG A 44 -43.52 -13.35 -34.93
N ARG A 45 -44.34 -12.30 -35.06
CA ARG A 45 -44.26 -11.06 -34.27
C ARG A 45 -44.88 -11.27 -32.87
N PRO A 46 -44.49 -10.46 -31.86
CA PRO A 46 -45.00 -10.58 -30.49
C PRO A 46 -46.44 -10.06 -30.31
N GLN A 47 -47.09 -10.48 -29.22
CA GLN A 47 -48.36 -9.93 -28.72
C GLN A 47 -48.24 -9.57 -27.22
N PRO A 48 -49.08 -8.65 -26.70
CA PRO A 48 -48.92 -8.08 -25.35
C PRO A 48 -49.52 -8.94 -24.24
N MET A 49 -49.05 -8.77 -23.00
CA MET A 49 -49.58 -9.46 -21.83
C MET A 49 -50.84 -8.77 -21.28
N GLY A 50 -51.90 -9.55 -21.03
CA GLY A 50 -53.11 -9.10 -20.34
C GLY A 50 -53.08 -9.43 -18.85
N LEU A 51 -53.37 -8.44 -18.00
CA LEU A 51 -53.50 -8.63 -16.55
C LEU A 51 -54.80 -9.39 -16.22
N SER A 52 -54.69 -10.40 -15.35
CA SER A 52 -55.83 -11.18 -14.84
C SER A 52 -56.07 -10.92 -13.34
N LYS A 53 -57.33 -11.00 -12.92
CA LYS A 53 -57.82 -10.49 -11.62
C LYS A 53 -57.57 -11.45 -10.45
N ALA A 54 -57.49 -10.89 -9.24
CA ALA A 54 -57.36 -11.63 -7.99
C ALA A 54 -58.61 -12.46 -7.64
N LYS A 55 -58.44 -13.46 -6.77
CA LYS A 55 -59.49 -14.34 -6.23
C LYS A 55 -59.48 -14.26 -4.69
N PRO A 56 -60.64 -14.19 -4.00
CA PRO A 56 -60.69 -13.92 -2.57
C PRO A 56 -60.22 -15.10 -1.70
N ILE A 57 -59.81 -14.78 -0.48
CA ILE A 57 -59.42 -15.72 0.58
C ILE A 57 -60.70 -16.15 1.32
N SER A 58 -60.86 -17.46 1.56
CA SER A 58 -61.83 -17.98 2.53
C SER A 58 -61.11 -18.30 3.83
N ALA A 59 -61.72 -17.99 4.96
CA ALA A 59 -61.17 -18.29 6.28
C ALA A 59 -61.80 -19.56 6.85
N ASP A 60 -60.96 -20.51 7.25
CA ASP A 60 -61.25 -21.52 8.27
C ASP A 60 -59.93 -21.80 9.01
N GLU A 61 -60.00 -21.90 10.34
CA GLU A 61 -58.85 -22.07 11.23
C GLU A 61 -58.71 -23.54 11.69
N PRO A 62 -57.54 -23.97 12.18
CA PRO A 62 -57.42 -23.96 13.64
C PRO A 62 -56.02 -23.66 14.21
N THR A 63 -55.98 -22.62 15.04
CA THR A 63 -55.17 -22.41 16.25
C THR A 63 -53.72 -22.93 16.26
N GLN A 64 -52.78 -21.99 16.09
CA GLN A 64 -51.38 -22.23 16.39
C GLN A 64 -51.17 -22.62 17.87
N ARG A 65 -50.51 -23.76 18.12
CA ARG A 65 -50.07 -24.13 19.46
C ARG A 65 -49.00 -23.15 19.96
N LYS A 66 -49.26 -22.49 21.09
CA LYS A 66 -48.24 -21.74 21.84
C LYS A 66 -47.12 -22.69 22.27
N GLY A 67 -45.87 -22.31 22.04
CA GLY A 67 -44.71 -23.06 22.54
C GLY A 67 -44.65 -23.03 24.06
N ALA A 68 -44.40 -24.19 24.68
CA ALA A 68 -44.16 -24.28 26.13
C ALA A 68 -42.73 -23.81 26.48
N PRO A 69 -42.51 -23.20 27.65
CA PRO A 69 -41.16 -22.92 28.15
C PRO A 69 -40.36 -24.21 28.39
N LEU A 70 -39.03 -24.12 28.28
CA LEU A 70 -38.13 -25.19 28.72
C LEU A 70 -38.06 -25.24 30.26
N PRO A 71 -37.84 -26.41 30.88
CA PRO A 71 -37.67 -26.52 32.33
C PRO A 71 -36.42 -25.76 32.81
N THR A 72 -36.56 -25.05 33.92
CA THR A 72 -35.44 -24.51 34.70
C THR A 72 -34.97 -25.56 35.70
N GLU A 73 -33.69 -25.92 35.69
CA GLU A 73 -33.09 -26.64 36.82
C GLU A 73 -32.77 -25.67 37.96
N ASP A 74 -33.08 -26.08 39.20
CA ASP A 74 -32.86 -25.29 40.40
C ASP A 74 -31.41 -25.38 40.92
N GLY A 75 -30.96 -24.31 41.59
CA GLY A 75 -29.96 -24.45 42.66
C GLY A 75 -28.48 -24.28 42.28
N GLN A 76 -28.08 -23.12 41.78
CA GLN A 76 -26.70 -22.65 42.01
C GLN A 76 -26.56 -21.12 42.14
N THR A 77 -26.77 -20.64 43.37
CA THR A 77 -26.46 -19.26 43.78
C THR A 77 -24.96 -19.10 44.02
N GLY A 78 -24.24 -18.46 43.09
CA GLY A 78 -22.83 -18.13 43.29
C GLY A 78 -22.18 -17.37 42.13
N PHE A 79 -21.95 -16.07 42.30
CA PHE A 79 -21.06 -15.32 41.42
C PHE A 79 -19.62 -15.76 41.68
N GLY A 80 -19.02 -16.48 40.73
CA GLY A 80 -17.64 -16.96 40.82
C GLY A 80 -16.62 -15.82 40.80
N ALA A 81 -16.17 -15.39 41.98
CA ALA A 81 -14.98 -14.55 42.12
C ALA A 81 -13.71 -15.34 41.70
N PRO A 82 -12.67 -14.67 41.16
CA PRO A 82 -11.40 -15.33 40.87
C PRO A 82 -10.75 -15.85 42.16
N PRO A 83 -9.99 -16.96 42.11
CA PRO A 83 -9.35 -17.53 43.29
C PRO A 83 -8.33 -16.54 43.90
N PRO A 84 -8.23 -16.47 45.24
CA PRO A 84 -7.26 -15.61 45.89
C PRO A 84 -5.82 -16.06 45.61
N ALA A 85 -4.90 -15.09 45.54
CA ALA A 85 -3.48 -15.38 45.36
C ALA A 85 -2.89 -16.12 46.57
N PRO A 86 -1.88 -17.01 46.39
CA PRO A 86 -1.25 -17.72 47.50
C PRO A 86 -0.63 -16.78 48.54
N LEU A 87 -0.86 -17.07 49.81
CA LEU A 87 -0.24 -16.34 50.93
C LEU A 87 1.29 -16.59 50.96
N PRO A 88 2.13 -15.55 51.10
CA PRO A 88 3.56 -15.73 51.30
C PRO A 88 3.85 -16.46 52.63
N GLY A 89 4.62 -17.56 52.58
CA GLY A 89 5.17 -18.21 53.78
C GLY A 89 4.66 -19.62 54.12
N ALA A 90 3.79 -20.24 53.30
CA ALA A 90 3.40 -21.63 53.51
C ALA A 90 4.58 -22.60 53.20
N PRO A 91 4.93 -23.56 54.10
CA PRO A 91 6.07 -24.45 53.91
C PRO A 91 5.76 -25.63 52.97
N SER A 92 6.62 -25.83 51.97
CA SER A 92 6.54 -26.96 51.03
C SER A 92 7.09 -28.26 51.65
N ALA A 93 6.29 -29.33 51.71
CA ALA A 93 6.78 -30.65 52.09
C ALA A 93 7.68 -31.25 50.98
N PRO A 94 8.86 -31.82 51.30
CA PRO A 94 9.78 -32.37 50.30
C PRO A 94 9.35 -33.76 49.83
N LEU A 95 9.21 -33.93 48.50
CA LEU A 95 9.07 -35.25 47.89
C LEU A 95 10.43 -35.98 47.91
N THR A 96 10.44 -37.20 48.45
CA THR A 96 11.65 -38.03 48.58
C THR A 96 11.67 -39.18 47.57
N GLY A 97 12.85 -39.49 47.03
CA GLY A 97 13.14 -40.80 46.42
C GLY A 97 13.36 -40.85 44.91
N ALA A 98 14.59 -40.57 44.45
CA ALA A 98 15.17 -41.19 43.25
C ALA A 98 16.68 -41.37 43.44
N ARG A 99 17.26 -42.45 42.89
CA ARG A 99 18.64 -42.90 43.20
C ARG A 99 19.73 -42.15 42.41
N GLN A 100 20.91 -42.00 43.01
CA GLN A 100 22.16 -41.67 42.30
C GLN A 100 22.76 -42.86 41.54
N ARG A 101 23.65 -42.57 40.57
CA ARG A 101 24.85 -43.40 40.30
C ARG A 101 25.95 -42.66 39.53
N GLY A 102 27.15 -42.58 40.12
CA GLY A 102 28.42 -42.22 39.46
C GLY A 102 28.61 -40.71 39.15
N GLY A 103 29.83 -40.16 39.20
CA GLY A 103 31.12 -40.71 39.62
C GLY A 103 32.19 -39.62 39.63
N SER A 104 33.26 -39.74 40.44
CA SER A 104 34.19 -38.64 40.73
C SER A 104 35.63 -38.86 40.25
N ARG A 105 36.28 -37.80 39.74
CA ARG A 105 37.75 -37.63 39.78
C ARG A 105 38.15 -36.14 39.58
N PRO A 106 39.23 -35.62 40.22
CA PRO A 106 39.62 -34.20 40.18
C PRO A 106 40.97 -33.93 39.46
N VAL A 107 41.45 -32.67 39.58
CA VAL A 107 42.72 -32.04 39.09
C VAL A 107 42.79 -31.69 37.58
N GLY A 108 43.40 -30.56 37.15
CA GLY A 108 43.91 -29.41 37.92
C GLY A 108 44.58 -28.32 37.05
N TRP A 109 44.35 -27.05 37.43
CA TRP A 109 45.12 -25.80 37.12
C TRP A 109 45.86 -25.61 35.77
N ASN A 110 45.46 -24.58 34.99
CA ASN A 110 46.30 -23.39 34.72
C ASN A 110 45.55 -22.25 33.98
N SER A 111 46.09 -21.02 34.12
CA SER A 111 45.55 -19.67 33.82
C SER A 111 45.61 -19.22 32.33
N PRO A 112 45.15 -17.99 31.93
CA PRO A 112 43.98 -17.19 32.34
C PRO A 112 43.18 -16.49 31.18
N SER A 113 42.07 -15.84 31.55
CA SER A 113 41.48 -14.60 30.97
C SER A 113 41.20 -14.47 29.45
N SER A 114 39.90 -14.49 29.11
CA SER A 114 39.23 -13.29 28.56
C SER A 114 37.73 -13.32 28.93
N ARG A 115 37.09 -12.15 29.09
CA ARG A 115 35.69 -12.05 29.57
C ARG A 115 34.71 -11.95 28.41
N ARG A 116 33.78 -12.91 28.32
CA ARG A 116 32.61 -12.85 27.43
C ARG A 116 31.35 -12.64 28.28
N ALA A 117 30.73 -11.47 28.18
CA ALA A 117 29.54 -11.14 28.97
C ALA A 117 28.26 -11.72 28.32
N PRO A 118 27.37 -12.39 29.08
CA PRO A 118 26.05 -12.79 28.58
C PRO A 118 25.05 -11.63 28.70
N GLN A 119 24.30 -11.35 27.63
CA GLN A 119 23.24 -10.33 27.61
C GLN A 119 21.87 -10.93 27.92
N PHE A 120 21.55 -11.14 29.20
CA PHE A 120 20.17 -11.30 29.66
C PHE A 120 20.00 -10.78 31.10
N SER A 121 19.11 -9.80 31.26
CA SER A 121 18.65 -9.27 32.54
C SER A 121 17.29 -8.60 32.32
N ASP A 122 16.25 -9.06 33.02
CA ASP A 122 14.89 -8.55 32.86
C ASP A 122 14.73 -7.08 33.30
N PRO A 123 13.77 -6.33 32.72
CA PRO A 123 13.48 -4.98 33.15
C PRO A 123 12.83 -4.96 34.54
N THR A 124 13.46 -4.27 35.49
CA THR A 124 12.90 -4.05 36.83
C THR A 124 11.65 -3.17 36.79
N PRO A 125 10.66 -3.38 37.69
CA PRO A 125 9.47 -2.52 37.76
C PRO A 125 9.84 -1.07 38.10
N ALA A 126 9.31 -0.11 37.34
CA ALA A 126 9.49 1.30 37.61
C ALA A 126 8.74 1.73 38.88
N GLY A 127 9.47 2.21 39.89
CA GLY A 127 8.88 2.79 41.10
C GLY A 127 8.14 4.10 40.84
N PRO A 128 7.17 4.49 41.69
CA PRO A 128 6.37 5.70 41.49
C PRO A 128 7.22 6.97 41.57
N ALA A 129 6.98 7.91 40.65
CA ALA A 129 7.74 9.15 40.55
C ALA A 129 7.59 10.03 41.82
N ARG A 130 8.71 10.33 42.48
CA ARG A 130 8.77 11.25 43.61
C ARG A 130 8.39 12.66 43.17
N ARG A 131 7.21 13.14 43.57
CA ARG A 131 6.81 14.55 43.42
C ARG A 131 7.58 15.40 44.43
N LEU A 132 8.33 16.40 43.96
CA LEU A 132 8.98 17.37 44.86
C LEU A 132 7.90 18.25 45.55
N PRO A 133 8.15 18.69 46.81
CA PRO A 133 7.21 19.54 47.53
C PRO A 133 7.12 20.93 46.86
N LYS A 134 5.88 21.45 46.74
CA LYS A 134 5.55 22.73 46.09
C LYS A 134 6.51 23.90 46.38
N PRO A 135 6.95 24.20 47.63
CA PRO A 135 7.87 25.32 47.87
C PRO A 135 9.19 25.24 47.10
N VAL A 136 9.73 24.05 46.85
CA VAL A 136 11.01 23.87 46.13
C VAL A 136 10.89 24.21 44.64
N VAL A 137 9.72 23.95 44.04
CA VAL A 137 9.43 24.33 42.66
C VAL A 137 9.33 25.86 42.52
N ILE A 138 8.73 26.51 43.53
CA ILE A 138 8.55 27.97 43.55
C ILE A 138 9.88 28.69 43.74
N THR A 139 10.72 28.28 44.71
CA THR A 139 12.05 28.90 44.90
C THR A 139 12.98 28.67 43.71
N GLY A 140 12.94 27.49 43.08
CA GLY A 140 13.69 27.22 41.85
C GLY A 140 13.29 28.13 40.69
N ALA A 141 11.97 28.35 40.49
CA ALA A 141 11.47 29.25 39.44
C ALA A 141 11.87 30.72 39.68
N VAL A 142 11.74 31.22 40.91
CA VAL A 142 12.13 32.59 41.27
C VAL A 142 13.64 32.80 41.09
N ALA A 143 14.48 31.86 41.53
CA ALA A 143 15.92 31.94 41.36
C ALA A 143 16.34 31.99 39.87
N GLY A 144 15.68 31.20 39.01
CA GLY A 144 15.92 31.23 37.56
C GLY A 144 15.56 32.58 36.92
N ILE A 145 14.44 33.19 37.31
CA ILE A 145 14.02 34.51 36.81
C ILE A 145 15.00 35.61 37.24
N VAL A 146 15.44 35.60 38.51
CA VAL A 146 16.44 36.56 39.02
C VAL A 146 17.79 36.42 38.32
N ALA A 147 18.24 35.18 38.05
CA ALA A 147 19.47 34.94 37.31
C ALA A 147 19.41 35.46 35.86
N LEU A 148 18.29 35.25 35.16
CA LEU A 148 18.09 35.77 33.80
C LEU A 148 18.03 37.30 33.76
N ALA A 149 17.34 37.93 34.73
CA ALA A 149 17.30 39.39 34.84
C ALA A 149 18.68 39.99 35.13
N GLY A 150 19.46 39.37 36.02
CA GLY A 150 20.84 39.78 36.32
C GLY A 150 21.77 39.66 35.11
N ALA A 151 21.67 38.56 34.35
CA ALA A 151 22.45 38.36 33.12
C ALA A 151 22.10 39.40 32.04
N ALA A 152 20.82 39.74 31.87
CA ALA A 152 20.39 40.78 30.94
C ALA A 152 20.92 42.17 31.34
N LEU A 153 20.89 42.50 32.64
CA LEU A 153 21.36 43.79 33.14
C LEU A 153 22.90 43.94 33.03
N LEU A 154 23.64 42.85 33.25
CA LEU A 154 25.09 42.79 33.01
C LEU A 154 25.43 42.92 31.52
N GLY A 155 24.68 42.24 30.65
CA GLY A 155 24.83 42.35 29.20
C GLY A 155 24.62 43.78 28.69
N TYR A 156 23.58 44.46 29.17
CA TYR A 156 23.31 45.86 28.82
C TYR A 156 24.45 46.79 29.26
N ARG A 157 24.92 46.66 30.52
CA ARG A 157 26.04 47.46 31.05
C ARG A 157 27.37 47.22 30.32
N ALA A 158 27.57 46.04 29.75
CA ALA A 158 28.75 45.71 28.95
C ALA A 158 28.70 46.29 27.52
N MET A 159 27.56 46.80 27.05
CA MET A 159 27.44 47.47 25.75
C MET A 159 27.64 49.00 25.86
N ASP A 160 27.21 49.61 26.96
CA ASP A 160 27.41 51.04 27.27
C ASP A 160 28.88 51.44 27.59
N THR A 161 29.83 50.49 27.61
CA THR A 161 31.21 50.71 28.10
C THR A 161 32.31 50.63 27.03
N PHE A 162 31.96 50.59 25.73
CA PHE A 162 32.92 50.52 24.62
C PHE A 162 33.08 51.79 23.78
N ASP A 163 32.48 52.90 24.18
CA ASP A 163 32.78 54.23 23.63
C ASP A 163 33.61 55.07 24.62
N THR A 164 34.56 55.85 24.08
CA THR A 164 35.44 56.83 24.76
C THR A 164 36.57 56.32 25.69
N VAL A 165 37.69 55.88 25.10
CA VAL A 165 39.05 56.43 25.39
C VAL A 165 39.99 56.13 24.21
N ALA A 166 41.04 56.94 24.02
CA ALA A 166 41.86 56.91 22.81
C ALA A 166 43.38 56.80 23.09
N SER A 167 44.06 55.99 22.26
CA SER A 167 45.51 56.03 21.96
C SER A 167 46.51 55.75 23.12
N PRO A 168 47.80 55.42 22.84
CA PRO A 168 48.50 55.38 21.54
C PRO A 168 49.25 54.06 21.23
N LEU A 169 49.59 53.84 19.95
CA LEU A 169 50.98 53.58 19.50
C LEU A 169 51.04 53.40 17.97
N SER A 170 51.85 54.22 17.30
CA SER A 170 51.92 54.27 15.84
C SER A 170 52.72 53.11 15.24
N LYS A 171 52.07 52.25 14.45
CA LYS A 171 52.70 51.46 13.40
C LYS A 171 51.91 51.62 12.10
N PRO A 172 52.55 51.89 10.95
CA PRO A 172 51.87 51.90 9.66
C PRO A 172 51.55 50.46 9.25
N SER A 173 50.41 49.95 9.70
CA SER A 173 49.88 48.68 9.18
C SER A 173 49.45 48.91 7.74
N VAL A 174 50.12 48.25 6.80
CA VAL A 174 49.73 48.25 5.39
C VAL A 174 48.32 47.69 5.32
N LYS A 175 47.37 48.44 4.73
CA LYS A 175 46.05 47.89 4.39
C LYS A 175 46.25 46.76 3.39
N GLN A 176 46.23 45.53 3.89
CA GLN A 176 46.05 44.36 3.06
C GLN A 176 44.65 44.50 2.43
N THR A 177 44.60 44.73 1.11
CA THR A 177 43.32 44.83 0.40
C THR A 177 42.58 43.51 0.58
N GLU A 178 41.41 43.57 1.22
CA GLU A 178 40.52 42.44 1.34
C GLU A 178 40.23 41.89 -0.08
N PRO A 179 40.47 40.60 -0.35
CA PRO A 179 40.19 40.05 -1.67
C PRO A 179 38.73 40.29 -2.04
N LEU A 180 38.51 40.86 -3.23
CA LEU A 180 37.16 41.05 -3.77
C LEU A 180 36.37 39.74 -3.64
N PRO A 181 35.11 39.77 -3.18
CA PRO A 181 34.27 38.58 -3.09
C PRO A 181 34.32 37.83 -4.42
N ALA A 182 34.72 36.56 -4.37
CA ALA A 182 34.83 35.76 -5.57
C ALA A 182 33.49 35.80 -6.32
N PRO A 183 33.48 36.05 -7.65
CA PRO A 183 32.23 36.12 -8.40
C PRO A 183 31.45 34.83 -8.18
N PRO A 184 30.11 34.90 -7.98
CA PRO A 184 29.32 33.73 -7.68
C PRO A 184 29.56 32.67 -8.75
N GLN A 185 29.98 31.47 -8.33
CA GLN A 185 30.28 30.38 -9.25
C GLN A 185 29.07 30.18 -10.18
N PRO A 186 29.27 30.04 -11.50
CA PRO A 186 28.15 29.96 -12.44
C PRO A 186 27.31 28.72 -12.13
N THR A 187 26.15 28.94 -11.51
CA THR A 187 25.17 27.90 -11.24
C THR A 187 24.78 27.26 -12.56
N VAL A 188 25.26 26.03 -12.78
CA VAL A 188 24.93 25.28 -13.99
C VAL A 188 23.46 24.86 -13.91
N THR A 189 22.58 25.70 -14.46
CA THR A 189 21.17 25.39 -14.66
C THR A 189 21.06 24.27 -15.68
N VAL A 190 21.12 23.02 -15.21
CA VAL A 190 20.90 21.84 -16.04
C VAL A 190 19.42 21.80 -16.43
N THR A 191 19.10 22.37 -17.59
CA THR A 191 17.77 22.33 -18.19
C THR A 191 17.43 20.92 -18.64
N VAL A 192 17.05 20.06 -17.69
CA VAL A 192 16.53 18.72 -17.96
C VAL A 192 15.20 18.87 -18.70
N GLN A 193 15.15 18.41 -19.95
CA GLN A 193 13.92 18.43 -20.73
C GLN A 193 12.83 17.60 -20.02
N PRO A 194 11.65 18.16 -19.74
CA PRO A 194 10.62 17.47 -18.96
C PRO A 194 10.02 16.32 -19.77
N VAL A 195 10.17 15.09 -19.27
CA VAL A 195 9.54 13.89 -19.85
C VAL A 195 8.01 14.03 -19.78
N PRO A 196 7.28 14.11 -20.91
CA PRO A 196 5.85 14.36 -20.91
C PRO A 196 5.06 13.27 -20.19
N ASP A 197 3.97 13.66 -19.51
CA ASP A 197 3.14 12.73 -18.72
C ASP A 197 2.64 11.54 -19.56
N ALA A 198 2.20 11.81 -20.79
CA ALA A 198 1.75 10.77 -21.72
C ALA A 198 2.85 9.77 -22.12
N VAL A 199 4.13 10.17 -22.11
CA VAL A 199 5.28 9.27 -22.28
C VAL A 199 5.50 8.49 -20.98
N ARG A 200 5.52 9.18 -19.83
CA ARG A 200 5.82 8.57 -18.52
C ARG A 200 4.86 7.44 -18.15
N VAL A 201 3.55 7.64 -18.33
CA VAL A 201 2.54 6.62 -17.99
C VAL A 201 2.51 5.46 -18.98
N LYS A 202 2.80 5.69 -20.26
CA LYS A 202 2.77 4.67 -21.33
C LYS A 202 4.07 3.87 -21.49
N GLN A 203 5.22 4.48 -21.18
CA GLN A 203 6.56 3.93 -21.48
C GLN A 203 7.44 3.76 -20.22
N ASN A 204 6.85 3.77 -19.02
CA ASN A 204 7.56 3.71 -17.76
C ASN A 204 8.59 2.56 -17.66
N GLY A 205 9.73 2.82 -17.01
CA GLY A 205 10.75 1.81 -16.74
C GLY A 205 10.23 0.60 -15.95
N LEU A 206 9.18 0.77 -15.15
CA LEU A 206 8.54 -0.29 -14.37
C LEU A 206 8.09 -1.48 -15.24
N TYR A 207 7.56 -1.20 -16.44
CA TYR A 207 7.12 -2.24 -17.39
C TYR A 207 8.28 -3.08 -17.94
N LYS A 208 9.53 -2.62 -17.78
CA LYS A 208 10.76 -3.32 -18.19
C LYS A 208 11.59 -3.84 -16.99
N ALA A 209 11.14 -3.58 -15.76
CA ALA A 209 11.83 -4.05 -14.55
C ALA A 209 11.85 -5.59 -14.43
N GLY A 210 10.82 -6.27 -14.96
CA GLY A 210 10.68 -7.73 -14.89
C GLY A 210 9.80 -8.17 -13.72
N LYS A 211 9.83 -9.47 -13.39
CA LYS A 211 8.88 -10.06 -12.43
C LYS A 211 9.11 -9.56 -11.00
N VAL A 212 8.01 -9.36 -10.27
CA VAL A 212 8.00 -9.19 -8.81
C VAL A 212 8.54 -10.47 -8.19
N ALA A 213 9.52 -10.34 -7.29
CA ALA A 213 10.16 -11.48 -6.67
C ALA A 213 9.25 -12.14 -5.61
N SER A 214 9.36 -13.47 -5.48
CA SER A 214 8.89 -14.17 -4.29
C SER A 214 9.89 -13.93 -3.17
N VAL A 215 9.55 -13.10 -2.19
CA VAL A 215 10.45 -12.68 -1.09
C VAL A 215 10.10 -13.34 0.24
N ASN A 216 9.50 -14.53 0.14
CA ASN A 216 8.97 -15.35 1.24
C ASN A 216 8.10 -14.54 2.22
N CYS A 217 7.04 -13.90 1.69
CA CYS A 217 6.08 -13.13 2.49
C CYS A 217 5.21 -14.07 3.34
N ALA A 218 5.74 -14.56 4.47
CA ALA A 218 4.99 -15.41 5.38
C ALA A 218 3.76 -14.69 5.96
N GLU A 219 2.59 -15.30 5.82
CA GLU A 219 1.32 -14.81 6.37
C GLU A 219 1.41 -14.53 7.88
N PRO A 220 1.12 -13.29 8.35
CA PRO A 220 1.19 -12.98 9.77
C PRO A 220 0.18 -13.77 10.60
N LYS A 221 0.72 -14.45 11.63
CA LYS A 221 -0.04 -15.26 12.61
C LYS A 221 -1.06 -14.45 13.42
N VAL A 222 -0.91 -13.13 13.50
CA VAL A 222 -1.90 -12.24 14.13
C VAL A 222 -3.24 -12.36 13.41
N LYS A 223 -4.32 -12.40 14.19
CA LYS A 223 -5.70 -12.42 13.68
C LYS A 223 -6.23 -10.98 13.76
N PRO A 224 -6.64 -10.34 12.65
CA PRO A 224 -7.18 -8.98 12.67
C PRO A 224 -8.61 -8.99 13.23
N THR A 225 -8.76 -9.24 14.54
CA THR A 225 -10.06 -9.25 15.23
C THR A 225 -10.45 -7.90 15.83
N THR A 226 -9.50 -6.97 15.94
CA THR A 226 -9.67 -5.59 16.42
C THR A 226 -8.76 -4.67 15.60
N GLU A 227 -9.07 -3.38 15.57
CA GLU A 227 -8.29 -2.37 14.83
C GLU A 227 -6.79 -2.43 15.13
N ALA A 228 -6.41 -2.46 16.41
CA ALA A 228 -5.02 -2.60 16.82
C ALA A 228 -4.36 -3.92 16.36
N ALA A 229 -5.14 -4.99 16.15
CA ALA A 229 -4.66 -6.24 15.58
C ALA A 229 -4.59 -6.20 14.04
N ALA A 230 -5.48 -5.47 13.37
CA ALA A 230 -5.42 -5.18 11.94
C ALA A 230 -4.20 -4.32 11.60
N LEU A 231 -3.92 -3.25 12.36
CA LEU A 231 -2.70 -2.45 12.19
C LEU A 231 -1.43 -3.32 12.31
N ARG A 232 -1.36 -4.21 13.31
CA ARG A 232 -0.24 -5.16 13.44
C ARG A 232 -0.16 -6.18 12.30
N TYR A 233 -1.29 -6.57 11.71
CA TYR A 233 -1.33 -7.43 10.52
C TYR A 233 -0.71 -6.70 9.31
N TYR A 234 -1.13 -5.47 9.04
CA TYR A 234 -0.59 -4.65 7.95
C TYR A 234 0.89 -4.28 8.16
N GLN A 235 1.29 -3.94 9.39
CA GLN A 235 2.69 -3.66 9.75
C GLN A 235 3.61 -4.88 9.55
N ALA A 236 3.10 -6.11 9.67
CA ALA A 236 3.87 -7.32 9.40
C ALA A 236 3.98 -7.64 7.89
N LEU A 237 3.00 -7.23 7.08
CA LEU A 237 3.03 -7.36 5.61
C LEU A 237 3.86 -6.26 4.93
N LEU A 238 3.92 -5.05 5.48
CA LEU A 238 4.55 -3.91 4.83
C LEU A 238 6.06 -4.11 4.49
N PRO A 239 6.90 -4.67 5.38
CA PRO A 239 8.29 -5.01 5.04
C PRO A 239 8.41 -6.04 3.90
N CYS A 240 7.38 -6.86 3.71
CA CYS A 240 7.34 -7.90 2.67
C CYS A 240 6.94 -7.31 1.29
N LEU A 241 6.08 -6.29 1.25
CA LEU A 241 5.86 -5.46 0.07
C LEU A 241 7.13 -4.67 -0.30
N ASN A 242 7.76 -4.02 0.69
CA ASN A 242 9.01 -3.27 0.51
C ASN A 242 10.13 -4.11 -0.13
N ARG A 243 10.37 -5.33 0.37
CA ARG A 243 11.40 -6.23 -0.22
C ARG A 243 11.09 -6.64 -1.66
N ALA A 244 9.82 -6.79 -2.02
CA ALA A 244 9.42 -7.24 -3.35
C ALA A 244 9.50 -6.13 -4.40
N TRP A 245 9.17 -4.90 -4.04
CA TRP A 245 9.08 -3.77 -4.97
C TRP A 245 10.35 -2.92 -5.07
N ALA A 246 11.13 -2.78 -4.00
CA ALA A 246 12.33 -1.94 -4.00
C ALA A 246 13.36 -2.27 -5.10
N PRO A 247 13.60 -3.54 -5.49
CA PRO A 247 14.48 -3.86 -6.62
C PRO A 247 13.92 -3.40 -7.96
N LEU A 248 12.60 -3.49 -8.16
CA LEU A 248 11.92 -3.15 -9.40
C LEU A 248 11.82 -1.63 -9.60
N VAL A 249 11.50 -0.87 -8.54
CA VAL A 249 11.49 0.59 -8.55
C VAL A 249 12.88 1.15 -8.90
N ARG A 250 13.94 0.63 -8.26
CA ARG A 250 15.33 1.02 -8.58
C ARG A 250 15.73 0.65 -10.01
N LYS A 251 15.39 -0.56 -10.48
CA LYS A 251 15.66 -0.98 -11.86
C LYS A 251 14.85 -0.19 -12.90
N ALA A 252 13.72 0.39 -12.51
CA ALA A 252 12.95 1.31 -13.34
C ALA A 252 13.55 2.73 -13.44
N GLY A 253 14.61 3.03 -12.67
CA GLY A 253 15.29 4.32 -12.66
C GLY A 253 14.85 5.29 -11.55
N TYR A 254 14.13 4.80 -10.53
CA TYR A 254 13.55 5.62 -9.47
C TYR A 254 14.13 5.28 -8.08
N GLU A 255 14.15 6.27 -7.18
CA GLU A 255 14.48 6.02 -5.78
C GLU A 255 13.38 5.18 -5.12
N PHE A 256 13.77 4.21 -4.28
CA PHE A 256 12.84 3.51 -3.40
C PHE A 256 12.99 3.99 -1.95
N ARG A 257 11.87 4.45 -1.40
CA ARG A 257 11.60 4.75 0.01
C ARG A 257 10.29 4.04 0.41
N PRO A 258 10.12 3.57 1.65
CA PRO A 258 8.90 2.86 2.08
C PRO A 258 7.77 3.86 2.42
N PRO A 259 6.49 3.48 2.26
CA PRO A 259 5.38 4.34 2.63
C PRO A 259 5.13 4.28 4.15
N LYS A 260 4.46 5.31 4.66
CA LYS A 260 3.85 5.28 5.99
C LYS A 260 2.57 4.44 5.95
N LEU A 261 2.13 3.98 7.11
CA LEU A 261 0.94 3.14 7.28
C LEU A 261 0.20 3.55 8.55
N GLN A 262 -1.09 3.86 8.39
CA GLN A 262 -1.99 4.23 9.48
C GLN A 262 -3.36 3.55 9.33
N LEU A 263 -4.20 3.66 10.35
CA LEU A 263 -5.64 3.39 10.23
C LEU A 263 -6.40 4.70 10.02
N TYR A 264 -7.55 4.60 9.37
CA TYR A 264 -8.50 5.70 9.26
C TYR A 264 -9.07 6.09 10.62
N ALA A 265 -9.01 7.38 10.97
CA ALA A 265 -9.73 7.91 12.13
C ALA A 265 -11.15 8.32 11.74
N LYS A 266 -12.15 8.01 12.56
CA LYS A 266 -13.55 8.37 12.27
C LYS A 266 -13.72 9.90 12.16
N GLY A 267 -14.10 10.37 10.98
CA GLY A 267 -14.26 11.80 10.69
C GLY A 267 -13.02 12.46 10.07
N GLN A 268 -11.97 11.69 9.78
CA GLN A 268 -10.84 12.15 8.97
C GLN A 268 -11.27 12.36 7.51
N THR A 269 -11.07 13.56 6.97
CA THR A 269 -11.14 13.76 5.53
C THR A 269 -9.99 13.03 4.85
N SER A 270 -10.25 12.33 3.73
CA SER A 270 -9.17 11.75 2.93
C SER A 270 -8.38 12.85 2.20
N CYS A 271 -7.17 12.52 1.74
CA CYS A 271 -6.42 13.37 0.82
C CYS A 271 -7.08 13.53 -0.57
N LEU A 272 -8.19 12.83 -0.83
CA LEU A 272 -9.05 13.01 -2.01
C LEU A 272 -10.16 14.07 -1.77
N GLY A 273 -10.10 14.81 -0.65
CA GLY A 273 -10.99 15.93 -0.33
C GLY A 273 -12.29 15.56 0.39
N GLU A 274 -12.69 14.29 0.34
CA GLU A 274 -13.96 13.79 0.92
C GLU A 274 -13.72 12.81 2.09
N PRO A 275 -14.67 12.67 3.04
CA PRO A 275 -14.73 11.50 3.92
C PRO A 275 -14.97 10.22 3.09
N THR A 276 -14.22 9.15 3.37
CA THR A 276 -14.35 7.88 2.62
C THR A 276 -14.61 6.68 3.53
N ASP A 277 -15.38 5.72 2.99
CA ASP A 277 -15.60 4.40 3.58
C ASP A 277 -14.70 3.28 3.02
N THR A 278 -13.64 3.65 2.28
CA THR A 278 -12.61 2.73 1.79
C THR A 278 -11.25 2.97 2.47
N ALA A 279 -10.29 2.07 2.21
CA ALA A 279 -8.88 2.43 2.34
C ALA A 279 -8.49 3.44 1.24
N PHE A 280 -7.33 4.09 1.40
CA PHE A 280 -6.77 5.01 0.41
C PHE A 280 -5.27 5.27 0.63
N TYR A 281 -4.58 5.58 -0.47
CA TYR A 281 -3.20 6.03 -0.47
C TYR A 281 -3.10 7.53 -0.72
N CYS A 282 -2.38 8.24 0.16
CA CYS A 282 -2.02 9.63 -0.05
C CYS A 282 -0.64 9.75 -0.68
N GLY A 283 -0.57 10.31 -1.89
CA GLY A 283 0.68 10.69 -2.54
C GLY A 283 1.46 11.73 -1.74
N ASP A 284 0.77 12.79 -1.28
CA ASP A 284 1.36 13.67 -0.26
C ASP A 284 1.53 12.92 1.07
N GLY A 285 2.67 13.13 1.71
CA GLY A 285 3.11 12.38 2.88
C GLY A 285 3.36 10.88 2.67
N GLU A 286 3.13 10.32 1.48
CA GLU A 286 3.32 8.91 1.08
C GLU A 286 2.75 7.90 2.10
N THR A 287 1.43 7.97 2.35
CA THR A 287 0.77 7.27 3.45
C THR A 287 -0.38 6.36 2.99
N ILE A 288 -0.30 5.07 3.32
CA ILE A 288 -1.40 4.11 3.22
C ILE A 288 -2.31 4.25 4.45
N THR A 289 -3.62 4.42 4.23
CA THR A 289 -4.64 4.51 5.28
C THR A 289 -5.64 3.37 5.16
N MET A 290 -5.69 2.47 6.16
CA MET A 290 -6.52 1.26 6.12
C MET A 290 -7.80 1.37 6.98
N ARG A 291 -8.90 0.75 6.53
CA ARG A 291 -10.17 0.64 7.28
C ARG A 291 -10.18 -0.53 8.27
N GLY A 292 -9.25 -0.47 9.22
CA GLY A 292 -9.07 -1.51 10.25
C GLY A 292 -10.34 -1.85 11.04
N ASP A 293 -11.31 -0.93 11.12
CA ASP A 293 -12.64 -1.11 11.70
C ASP A 293 -13.50 -2.09 10.88
N GLN A 294 -13.60 -1.85 9.57
CA GLN A 294 -14.32 -2.69 8.61
C GLN A 294 -13.62 -4.03 8.40
N ASP A 295 -12.30 -4.01 8.23
CA ASP A 295 -11.50 -5.21 8.00
C ASP A 295 -11.59 -6.17 9.20
N SER A 296 -11.55 -5.63 10.43
CA SER A 296 -11.76 -6.43 11.64
C SER A 296 -13.18 -6.97 11.74
N LYS A 297 -14.20 -6.20 11.33
CA LYS A 297 -15.59 -6.66 11.27
C LYS A 297 -15.73 -7.82 10.26
N PHE A 298 -15.15 -7.68 9.08
CA PHE A 298 -15.23 -8.68 8.01
C PHE A 298 -14.47 -9.96 8.38
N PHE A 299 -13.27 -9.85 8.97
CA PHE A 299 -12.53 -11.01 9.50
C PHE A 299 -13.28 -11.76 10.60
N ARG A 300 -14.02 -11.06 11.48
CA ARG A 300 -14.88 -11.71 12.50
C ARG A 300 -16.08 -12.44 11.88
N GLN A 301 -16.53 -12.07 10.67
CA GLN A 301 -17.61 -12.74 9.95
C GLN A 301 -17.11 -13.95 9.14
N ASN A 302 -15.97 -13.81 8.46
CA ASN A 302 -15.30 -14.91 7.74
C ASN A 302 -13.78 -14.68 7.78
N PRO A 303 -13.01 -15.48 8.56
CA PRO A 303 -11.56 -15.29 8.71
C PRO A 303 -10.75 -15.39 7.41
N GLU A 304 -11.15 -16.26 6.47
CA GLU A 304 -10.43 -16.46 5.22
C GLU A 304 -10.75 -15.36 4.20
N ALA A 305 -12.02 -14.93 4.10
CA ALA A 305 -12.39 -13.76 3.32
C ALA A 305 -11.78 -12.47 3.88
N GLY A 306 -11.70 -12.37 5.22
CA GLY A 306 -11.01 -11.28 5.92
C GLY A 306 -9.54 -11.20 5.53
N ARG A 307 -8.81 -12.32 5.56
CA ARG A 307 -7.39 -12.36 5.14
C ARG A 307 -7.22 -12.09 3.65
N ALA A 308 -8.07 -12.67 2.80
CA ALA A 308 -8.05 -12.40 1.35
C ALA A 308 -8.20 -10.90 1.05
N ARG A 309 -9.25 -10.26 1.58
CA ARG A 309 -9.51 -8.82 1.41
C ARG A 309 -8.42 -7.94 2.03
N ALA A 310 -7.98 -8.25 3.24
CA ALA A 310 -6.96 -7.47 3.94
C ALA A 310 -5.60 -7.46 3.20
N MET A 311 -5.22 -8.58 2.57
CA MET A 311 -4.04 -8.62 1.70
C MET A 311 -4.27 -7.91 0.36
N ASP A 312 -5.43 -8.10 -0.26
CA ASP A 312 -5.78 -7.50 -1.56
C ASP A 312 -5.76 -5.97 -1.48
N THR A 313 -6.53 -5.40 -0.54
CA THR A 313 -6.58 -3.95 -0.30
C THR A 313 -5.20 -3.39 0.05
N LEU A 314 -4.44 -3.98 0.99
CA LEU A 314 -3.10 -3.48 1.30
C LEU A 314 -2.17 -3.52 0.08
N SER A 315 -2.28 -4.54 -0.77
CA SER A 315 -1.45 -4.65 -1.99
C SER A 315 -1.83 -3.65 -3.07
N HIS A 316 -3.11 -3.26 -3.14
CA HIS A 316 -3.64 -2.21 -4.02
C HIS A 316 -3.22 -0.80 -3.55
N GLU A 317 -3.35 -0.47 -2.25
CA GLU A 317 -2.84 0.81 -1.72
C GLU A 317 -1.31 0.93 -1.88
N TYR A 318 -0.59 -0.18 -1.71
CA TYR A 318 0.85 -0.23 -1.97
C TYR A 318 1.17 -0.08 -3.48
N ALA A 319 0.28 -0.47 -4.37
CA ALA A 319 0.46 -0.26 -5.79
C ALA A 319 0.33 1.22 -6.19
N HIS A 320 -0.57 2.00 -5.57
CA HIS A 320 -0.55 3.45 -5.71
C HIS A 320 0.77 4.07 -5.22
N HIS A 321 1.35 3.53 -4.14
CA HIS A 321 2.71 3.92 -3.73
C HIS A 321 3.77 3.59 -4.79
N VAL A 322 3.71 2.41 -5.43
CA VAL A 322 4.60 2.08 -6.57
C VAL A 322 4.38 3.02 -7.76
N GLN A 323 3.13 3.40 -8.06
CA GLN A 323 2.81 4.41 -9.07
C GLN A 323 3.35 5.80 -8.69
N MET A 324 3.34 6.16 -7.40
CA MET A 324 3.91 7.40 -6.88
C MET A 324 5.44 7.43 -7.03
N LEU A 325 6.14 6.40 -6.55
CA LEU A 325 7.61 6.29 -6.66
C LEU A 325 8.10 6.29 -8.11
N THR A 326 7.32 5.73 -9.04
CA THR A 326 7.63 5.70 -10.48
C THR A 326 7.07 6.91 -11.25
N ASN A 327 6.55 7.91 -10.52
CA ASN A 327 5.89 9.13 -10.99
C ASN A 327 4.68 8.91 -11.92
N ILE A 328 4.18 7.67 -12.06
CA ILE A 328 2.98 7.35 -12.84
C ILE A 328 1.74 8.03 -12.23
N LEU A 329 1.58 7.98 -10.90
CA LEU A 329 0.43 8.57 -10.20
C LEU A 329 0.34 10.08 -10.45
N ILE A 330 1.48 10.77 -10.33
CA ILE A 330 1.62 12.21 -10.56
C ILE A 330 1.24 12.56 -12.00
N SER A 331 1.80 11.85 -12.99
CA SER A 331 1.49 12.06 -14.40
C SER A 331 0.05 11.67 -14.77
N SER A 332 -0.58 10.74 -14.04
CA SER A 332 -1.99 10.39 -14.21
C SER A 332 -2.91 11.50 -13.70
N GLY A 333 -2.68 12.00 -12.48
CA GLY A 333 -3.45 13.11 -11.90
C GLY A 333 -3.27 14.43 -12.67
N SER A 334 -2.08 14.70 -13.20
CA SER A 334 -1.85 15.78 -14.16
C SER A 334 -2.76 15.64 -15.40
N ARG A 335 -2.77 14.45 -16.01
CA ARG A 335 -3.59 14.17 -17.21
C ARG A 335 -5.09 14.20 -16.94
N GLU A 336 -5.54 13.83 -15.74
CA GLU A 336 -6.92 14.01 -15.28
C GLU A 336 -7.27 15.50 -15.12
N GLY A 337 -6.41 16.28 -14.47
CA GLY A 337 -6.58 17.73 -14.28
C GLY A 337 -6.71 18.49 -15.61
N TRP A 338 -5.93 18.10 -16.63
CA TRP A 338 -6.00 18.66 -17.98
C TRP A 338 -7.10 18.06 -18.87
N ALA A 339 -7.88 17.07 -18.41
CA ALA A 339 -8.89 16.42 -19.23
C ALA A 339 -10.15 17.28 -19.41
N LYS A 340 -10.46 17.60 -20.67
CA LYS A 340 -11.54 18.53 -21.07
C LYS A 340 -12.97 18.01 -20.85
N THR A 341 -13.15 16.74 -20.49
CA THR A 341 -14.48 16.13 -20.28
C THR A 341 -14.44 15.15 -19.12
N GLU A 342 -15.57 15.02 -18.42
CA GLU A 342 -15.71 14.07 -17.30
C GLU A 342 -15.47 12.62 -17.74
N ALA A 343 -15.93 12.24 -18.94
CA ALA A 343 -15.66 10.92 -19.50
C ALA A 343 -14.16 10.61 -19.67
N ALA A 344 -13.34 11.63 -20.00
CA ALA A 344 -11.89 11.49 -20.12
C ALA A 344 -11.18 11.43 -18.76
N LYS A 345 -11.66 12.19 -17.75
CA LYS A 345 -11.20 12.05 -16.35
C LYS A 345 -11.45 10.65 -15.82
N LEU A 346 -12.70 10.20 -15.94
CA LEU A 346 -13.14 8.88 -15.54
C LEU A 346 -12.38 7.76 -16.28
N GLU A 347 -11.99 7.93 -17.55
CA GLU A 347 -11.12 6.95 -18.23
C GLU A 347 -9.68 6.97 -17.69
N GLU A 348 -9.10 8.13 -17.40
CA GLU A 348 -7.77 8.22 -16.80
C GLU A 348 -7.73 7.58 -15.41
N ASN A 349 -8.76 7.80 -14.60
CA ASN A 349 -8.89 7.21 -13.26
C ASN A 349 -9.02 5.68 -13.36
N ARG A 350 -9.87 5.15 -14.24
CA ARG A 350 -9.95 3.70 -14.48
C ARG A 350 -8.64 3.09 -14.95
N ARG A 351 -7.83 3.81 -15.76
CA ARG A 351 -6.49 3.36 -16.15
C ARG A 351 -5.55 3.30 -14.95
N MET A 352 -5.63 4.26 -14.05
CA MET A 352 -4.82 4.35 -12.83
C MET A 352 -5.21 3.25 -11.81
N GLU A 353 -6.51 3.11 -11.50
CA GLU A 353 -7.10 2.13 -10.59
C GLU A 353 -6.89 0.67 -11.02
N LEU A 354 -7.20 0.36 -12.29
CA LEU A 354 -6.99 -0.98 -12.82
C LEU A 354 -5.50 -1.36 -12.83
N GLN A 355 -4.59 -0.39 -12.92
CA GLN A 355 -3.16 -0.64 -12.76
C GLN A 355 -2.78 -0.89 -11.30
N ALA A 356 -3.35 -0.15 -10.34
CA ALA A 356 -3.10 -0.38 -8.92
C ALA A 356 -3.49 -1.83 -8.53
N SER A 357 -4.71 -2.25 -8.86
CA SER A 357 -5.16 -3.63 -8.66
C SER A 357 -4.32 -4.67 -9.42
N CYS A 358 -3.83 -4.33 -10.62
CA CYS A 358 -2.93 -5.21 -11.38
C CYS A 358 -1.57 -5.40 -10.70
N LEU A 359 -0.94 -4.33 -10.24
CA LEU A 359 0.35 -4.40 -9.56
C LEU A 359 0.22 -5.08 -8.19
N GLY A 360 -0.83 -4.78 -7.41
CA GLY A 360 -1.13 -5.50 -6.16
C GLY A 360 -1.26 -7.02 -6.38
N ALA A 361 -2.04 -7.41 -7.39
CA ALA A 361 -2.19 -8.80 -7.80
C ALA A 361 -0.88 -9.45 -8.30
N ALA A 362 0.05 -8.70 -8.90
CA ALA A 362 1.38 -9.21 -9.25
C ALA A 362 2.20 -9.60 -8.00
N TRP A 363 2.12 -8.83 -6.91
CA TRP A 363 2.76 -9.16 -5.64
C TRP A 363 2.11 -10.35 -4.95
N LEU A 364 0.77 -10.41 -4.92
CA LEU A 364 0.01 -11.56 -4.41
C LEU A 364 0.39 -12.83 -5.20
N GLY A 365 0.41 -12.76 -6.52
CA GLY A 365 0.75 -13.87 -7.41
C GLY A 365 2.17 -14.42 -7.19
N ALA A 366 3.13 -13.52 -6.98
CA ALA A 366 4.52 -13.87 -6.66
C ALA A 366 4.69 -14.54 -5.29
N ASN A 367 3.84 -14.22 -4.30
CA ASN A 367 4.04 -14.61 -2.91
C ASN A 367 2.95 -15.53 -2.33
N LYS A 368 1.95 -15.90 -3.13
CA LYS A 368 0.74 -16.63 -2.73
C LYS A 368 0.95 -17.84 -1.82
N THR A 369 1.99 -18.65 -2.06
CA THR A 369 2.29 -19.83 -1.23
C THR A 369 2.69 -19.43 0.19
N ALA A 370 3.55 -18.41 0.36
CA ALA A 370 3.98 -17.92 1.67
C ALA A 370 2.87 -17.14 2.39
N LEU A 371 2.03 -16.42 1.62
CA LEU A 371 0.85 -15.69 2.11
C LEU A 371 -0.34 -16.62 2.47
N GLY A 372 -0.22 -17.94 2.28
CA GLY A 372 -1.32 -18.88 2.46
C GLY A 372 -2.53 -18.59 1.54
N LEU A 373 -2.30 -17.87 0.44
CA LEU A 373 -3.31 -17.52 -0.57
C LEU A 373 -3.49 -18.71 -1.53
N THR A 374 -3.99 -19.80 -0.96
CA THR A 374 -4.21 -21.10 -1.59
C THR A 374 -5.58 -21.65 -1.16
N GLY A 375 -6.03 -22.75 -1.77
CA GLY A 375 -7.26 -23.44 -1.36
C GLY A 375 -8.49 -22.53 -1.31
N GLU A 376 -9.14 -22.47 -0.15
CA GLU A 376 -10.32 -21.62 0.11
C GLU A 376 -9.99 -20.12 -0.08
N ARG A 377 -8.90 -19.62 0.50
CA ARG A 377 -8.52 -18.21 0.43
C ARG A 377 -8.30 -17.73 -1.00
N LEU A 378 -7.68 -18.58 -1.83
CA LEU A 378 -7.50 -18.29 -3.26
C LEU A 378 -8.83 -18.24 -4.01
N ARG A 379 -9.74 -19.19 -3.76
CA ARG A 379 -11.08 -19.19 -4.36
C ARG A 379 -11.89 -17.96 -3.94
N ILE A 380 -11.79 -17.53 -2.68
CA ILE A 380 -12.44 -16.31 -2.20
C ILE A 380 -11.84 -15.07 -2.86
N TRP A 381 -10.51 -14.93 -2.92
CA TRP A 381 -9.85 -13.82 -3.61
C TRP A 381 -10.24 -13.76 -5.09
N GLU A 382 -10.14 -14.87 -5.81
CA GLU A 382 -10.56 -14.94 -7.21
C GLU A 382 -12.03 -14.57 -7.40
N TRP A 383 -12.91 -14.98 -6.48
CA TRP A 383 -14.32 -14.60 -6.52
C TRP A 383 -14.51 -13.10 -6.28
N GLN A 384 -13.81 -12.53 -5.28
CA GLN A 384 -13.84 -11.09 -4.97
C GLN A 384 -13.37 -10.26 -6.17
N THR A 385 -12.18 -10.54 -6.72
CA THR A 385 -11.64 -9.82 -7.89
C THR A 385 -12.55 -9.95 -9.13
N LYS A 386 -13.28 -11.07 -9.28
CA LYS A 386 -14.27 -11.26 -10.36
C LYS A 386 -15.62 -10.59 -10.09
N HIS A 387 -15.88 -10.06 -8.90
CA HIS A 387 -17.15 -9.42 -8.48
C HIS A 387 -16.95 -8.02 -7.87
N THR A 388 -15.80 -7.38 -8.09
CA THR A 388 -15.53 -5.96 -7.80
C THR A 388 -15.47 -5.18 -9.12
N GLY A 389 -16.10 -4.01 -9.19
CA GLY A 389 -16.08 -3.12 -10.35
C GLY A 389 -17.18 -2.05 -10.31
N ASP A 390 -17.15 -1.13 -11.28
CA ASP A 390 -18.10 0.00 -11.42
C ASP A 390 -19.58 -0.43 -11.39
N GLU A 391 -19.90 -1.66 -11.79
CA GLU A 391 -21.29 -2.17 -11.82
C GLU A 391 -21.97 -2.23 -10.44
N TYR A 392 -21.21 -2.08 -9.35
CA TYR A 392 -21.68 -2.17 -7.97
C TYR A 392 -21.72 -0.82 -7.23
N ASP A 393 -21.28 0.29 -7.84
CA ASP A 393 -21.43 1.61 -7.23
C ASP A 393 -22.89 2.10 -7.28
N PRO A 394 -23.56 2.39 -6.15
CA PRO A 394 -24.89 2.95 -6.13
C PRO A 394 -24.99 4.33 -6.82
N LYS A 395 -23.88 5.09 -6.92
CA LYS A 395 -23.83 6.38 -7.65
C LYS A 395 -23.56 6.19 -9.16
N LYS A 396 -23.23 4.98 -9.62
CA LYS A 396 -22.91 4.63 -11.02
C LYS A 396 -21.75 5.44 -11.62
N LYS A 397 -20.83 5.92 -10.79
CA LYS A 397 -19.55 6.48 -11.22
C LYS A 397 -18.72 5.39 -11.91
N ARG A 398 -17.83 5.79 -12.81
CA ARG A 398 -17.00 4.87 -13.61
C ARG A 398 -15.53 5.22 -13.49
N ASP A 399 -14.98 4.99 -12.31
CA ASP A 399 -13.63 5.40 -11.92
C ASP A 399 -12.70 4.22 -11.58
N HIS A 400 -13.22 3.00 -11.31
CA HIS A 400 -12.41 1.82 -10.98
C HIS A 400 -12.44 0.73 -12.06
N GLY A 401 -13.42 0.77 -12.96
CA GLY A 401 -13.57 -0.07 -14.14
C GLY A 401 -14.51 -1.26 -13.92
N SER A 402 -15.06 -1.79 -15.01
CA SER A 402 -15.95 -2.97 -14.96
C SER A 402 -15.28 -4.20 -14.35
N ARG A 403 -16.06 -5.07 -13.69
CA ARG A 403 -15.60 -6.35 -13.12
C ARG A 403 -14.88 -7.26 -14.11
N LYS A 404 -15.22 -7.14 -15.40
CA LYS A 404 -14.53 -7.81 -16.51
C LYS A 404 -13.08 -7.31 -16.66
N ASN A 405 -12.89 -6.00 -16.57
CA ASN A 405 -11.59 -5.37 -16.68
C ASN A 405 -10.76 -5.54 -15.38
N MET A 406 -11.40 -5.52 -14.20
CA MET A 406 -10.76 -5.87 -12.92
C MET A 406 -10.10 -7.26 -12.99
N TRP A 407 -10.84 -8.30 -13.38
CA TRP A 407 -10.26 -9.64 -13.54
C TRP A 407 -9.28 -9.75 -14.71
N LEU A 408 -9.49 -9.03 -15.82
CA LEU A 408 -8.56 -9.02 -16.96
C LEU A 408 -7.15 -8.60 -16.53
N TRP A 409 -7.03 -7.54 -15.72
CA TRP A 409 -5.73 -7.03 -15.29
C TRP A 409 -5.18 -7.80 -14.09
N ALA A 410 -5.93 -7.88 -12.99
CA ALA A 410 -5.47 -8.52 -11.76
C ALA A 410 -5.26 -10.04 -11.93
N GLY A 411 -6.18 -10.76 -12.58
CA GLY A 411 -6.03 -12.20 -12.84
C GLY A 411 -4.86 -12.53 -13.77
N THR A 412 -4.56 -11.67 -14.75
CA THR A 412 -3.35 -11.80 -15.58
C THR A 412 -2.09 -11.58 -14.74
N ALA A 413 -2.03 -10.52 -13.96
CA ALA A 413 -0.87 -10.17 -13.14
C ALA A 413 -0.57 -11.21 -12.05
N PHE A 414 -1.60 -11.78 -11.42
CA PHE A 414 -1.48 -12.88 -10.47
C PHE A 414 -0.85 -14.15 -11.08
N LYS A 415 -1.01 -14.35 -12.40
CA LYS A 415 -0.38 -15.44 -13.15
C LYS A 415 1.02 -15.09 -13.65
N THR A 416 1.26 -13.86 -14.12
CA THR A 416 2.56 -13.46 -14.70
C THR A 416 3.60 -13.05 -13.65
N ALA A 417 3.14 -12.55 -12.50
CA ALA A 417 3.91 -11.82 -11.50
C ALA A 417 4.72 -10.65 -12.10
N ASN A 418 4.22 -9.97 -13.14
CA ASN A 418 5.02 -9.02 -13.94
C ASN A 418 4.29 -7.67 -14.18
N PRO A 419 4.87 -6.52 -13.78
CA PRO A 419 4.32 -5.20 -14.12
C PRO A 419 4.17 -4.94 -15.62
N ALA A 420 4.92 -5.66 -16.48
CA ALA A 420 4.76 -5.58 -17.93
C ALA A 420 3.31 -5.88 -18.40
N SER A 421 2.56 -6.73 -17.68
CA SER A 421 1.15 -6.99 -17.95
C SER A 421 0.19 -5.98 -17.31
N CYS A 422 0.67 -4.86 -16.76
CA CYS A 422 -0.11 -3.84 -16.07
C CYS A 422 -0.08 -2.45 -16.75
N ASN A 423 0.35 -2.38 -18.02
CA ASN A 423 0.33 -1.13 -18.78
C ASN A 423 -1.09 -0.82 -19.32
N THR A 424 -1.97 -0.40 -18.43
CA THR A 424 -3.33 0.07 -18.73
C THR A 424 -3.36 1.29 -19.65
N PHE A 425 -2.35 2.16 -19.58
CA PHE A 425 -2.28 3.43 -20.31
C PHE A 425 -2.08 3.30 -21.83
N VAL A 426 -1.65 2.13 -22.32
CA VAL A 426 -1.60 1.81 -23.77
C VAL A 426 -2.78 0.93 -24.23
N ALA A 427 -3.68 0.53 -23.33
CA ALA A 427 -4.80 -0.33 -23.66
C ALA A 427 -5.94 0.41 -24.38
N PRO A 428 -6.67 -0.24 -25.31
CA PRO A 428 -7.92 0.27 -25.84
C PRO A 428 -8.94 0.55 -24.73
N ALA A 429 -9.77 1.59 -24.88
CA ALA A 429 -10.74 2.02 -23.85
C ALA A 429 -11.63 0.87 -23.34
N ALA A 430 -12.07 -0.05 -24.22
CA ALA A 430 -12.88 -1.22 -23.83
C ALA A 430 -12.20 -2.23 -22.88
N LYS A 431 -10.87 -2.15 -22.68
CA LYS A 431 -10.11 -2.93 -21.67
C LYS A 431 -9.89 -2.17 -20.36
N VAL A 432 -10.31 -0.90 -20.28
CA VAL A 432 -10.23 -0.04 -19.09
C VAL A 432 -11.55 0.69 -18.83
N SER A 433 -12.64 0.17 -19.39
CA SER A 433 -13.99 0.72 -19.32
C SER A 433 -14.73 0.29 -18.07
#